data_AF-A0A2A5DDW6-F1
#
_entry.id   AF-A0A2A5DDW6-F1
#
_cell.length_a   1.000
_cell.length_b   1.000
_cell.length_c   1.000
_cell.angle_alpha   90.00
_cell.angle_beta   90.00
_cell.angle_gamma   90.00
#
_symmetry.space_group_name_H-M   'P 1'
#
loop_
_entity.id
_entity.type
_entity.pdbx_description
1 polymer ?
#
loop_
_entity_poly.entity_id
_entity_poly.type
_entity_poly.pdbx_seq_one_letter_code
_entity_poly.pdbx_strand_id
1 'polypeptide(L)'
;MKAKNFDKKFDDNKQDIIDDLDLSTIKRPNQKQKRINVDFPSWVIDSLDREARRVGVTRQSIIKLWLVERLEEKAAKSGKG
;
A
#
# COMPACT_ATOMS: atom_id res chain seq x y z
N MET A 1 1.22 9.14 -29.93
CA MET A 1 2.42 9.70 -30.59
C MET A 1 3.33 8.59 -31.11
N LYS A 2 4.20 8.85 -32.08
CA LYS A 2 5.25 7.89 -32.48
C LYS A 2 6.29 7.79 -31.36
N ALA A 3 6.69 6.57 -30.97
CA ALA A 3 7.61 6.30 -29.85
C ALA A 3 8.88 7.18 -29.86
N LYS A 4 9.46 7.42 -31.04
CA LYS A 4 10.68 8.22 -31.20
C LYS A 4 10.57 9.68 -30.70
N ASN A 5 9.37 10.26 -30.74
CA ASN A 5 9.15 11.63 -30.24
C ASN A 5 8.93 11.66 -28.72
N PHE A 6 8.47 10.55 -28.16
CA PHE A 6 8.29 10.40 -26.71
C PHE A 6 9.64 10.21 -26.03
N ASP A 7 10.49 9.31 -26.55
CA ASP A 7 11.83 9.05 -26.00
C ASP A 7 12.68 10.34 -25.96
N LYS A 8 12.66 11.12 -27.05
CA LYS A 8 13.38 12.39 -27.10
C LYS A 8 12.89 13.41 -26.06
N LYS A 9 11.56 13.49 -25.83
CA LYS A 9 10.97 14.38 -24.82
C LYS A 9 11.28 13.92 -23.40
N PHE A 10 11.32 12.60 -23.16
CA PHE A 10 11.70 11.99 -21.88
C PHE A 10 13.16 12.29 -21.53
N ASP A 11 14.09 12.07 -22.47
CA ASP A 11 15.53 12.27 -22.27
C ASP A 11 15.91 13.76 -22.14
N ASP A 12 15.20 14.64 -22.84
CA ASP A 12 15.50 16.08 -22.83
C ASP A 12 15.11 16.77 -21.51
N ASN A 13 14.34 16.12 -20.60
CA ASN A 13 13.92 16.58 -19.26
C ASN A 13 13.36 18.03 -19.23
N LYS A 14 12.88 18.52 -20.38
CA LYS A 14 12.52 19.93 -20.65
C LYS A 14 11.01 20.18 -20.63
N GLN A 15 10.20 19.13 -20.64
CA GLN A 15 8.74 19.21 -20.63
C GLN A 15 8.16 18.12 -19.76
N ASP A 16 7.15 18.49 -18.98
CA ASP A 16 6.40 17.56 -18.15
C ASP A 16 5.60 16.61 -19.05
N ILE A 17 6.09 15.38 -19.22
CA ILE A 17 5.52 14.35 -20.11
C ILE A 17 4.18 13.81 -19.61
N ILE A 18 3.72 14.27 -18.45
CA ILE A 18 2.47 13.86 -17.81
C ILE A 18 1.26 14.22 -18.66
N ASP A 19 1.30 15.36 -19.38
CA ASP A 19 0.21 15.80 -20.27
C ASP A 19 0.07 14.94 -21.54
N ASP A 20 1.12 14.21 -21.89
CA ASP A 20 1.20 13.33 -23.05
C ASP A 20 0.84 11.85 -22.70
N LEU A 21 0.69 11.55 -21.41
CA LEU A 21 0.27 10.24 -20.91
C LEU A 21 -1.26 10.15 -20.84
N ASP A 22 -1.84 9.09 -21.39
CA ASP A 22 -3.26 8.80 -21.21
C ASP A 22 -3.52 8.28 -19.79
N LEU A 23 -3.64 9.21 -18.84
CA LEU A 23 -3.89 8.93 -17.42
C LEU A 23 -5.30 8.35 -17.17
N SER A 24 -6.19 8.34 -18.16
CA SER A 24 -7.56 7.80 -18.02
C SER A 24 -7.58 6.29 -17.72
N THR A 25 -6.47 5.61 -18.06
CA THR A 25 -6.27 4.18 -17.81
C THR A 25 -5.44 3.88 -16.57
N ILE A 26 -4.93 4.90 -15.87
CA ILE A 26 -4.17 4.73 -14.63
C ILE A 26 -5.09 4.17 -13.56
N LYS A 27 -4.97 2.87 -13.34
CA LYS A 27 -5.56 2.18 -12.21
C LYS A 27 -4.49 2.08 -11.14
N ARG A 28 -4.78 2.56 -9.93
CA ARG A 28 -3.97 2.24 -8.75
C ARG A 28 -4.37 0.84 -8.28
N PRO A 29 -3.59 -0.22 -8.56
CA PRO A 29 -3.89 -1.54 -7.99
C PRO A 29 -4.02 -1.42 -6.46
N ASN A 30 -4.96 -2.16 -5.88
CA ASN A 30 -5.32 -2.15 -4.45
C ASN A 30 -6.16 -0.98 -3.91
N GLN A 31 -6.76 -0.13 -4.76
CA GLN A 31 -7.67 0.93 -4.28
C GLN A 31 -9.02 0.44 -3.72
N LYS A 32 -9.44 -0.80 -4.01
CA LYS A 32 -10.73 -1.33 -3.54
C LYS A 32 -10.61 -1.82 -2.11
N GLN A 33 -11.10 -1.03 -1.16
CA GLN A 33 -11.23 -1.45 0.24
C GLN A 33 -12.34 -2.50 0.37
N LYS A 34 -12.02 -3.67 0.94
CA LYS A 34 -13.00 -4.71 1.30
C LYS A 34 -13.15 -4.73 2.82
N ARG A 35 -14.39 -4.64 3.32
CA ARG A 35 -14.69 -4.82 4.75
C ARG A 35 -14.73 -6.31 5.08
N ILE A 36 -14.13 -6.66 6.22
CA ILE A 36 -14.18 -8.00 6.80
C ILE A 36 -14.59 -7.87 8.27
N ASN A 37 -15.32 -8.86 8.77
CA ASN A 37 -15.65 -8.99 10.19
C ASN A 37 -14.79 -10.12 10.77
N VAL A 38 -14.25 -9.92 11.97
CA VAL A 38 -13.40 -10.88 12.66
C VAL A 38 -13.71 -10.82 14.15
N ASP A 39 -13.92 -11.98 14.76
CA ASP A 39 -14.11 -12.09 16.20
C ASP A 39 -12.76 -12.37 16.89
N PHE A 40 -12.57 -11.75 18.05
CA PHE A 40 -11.38 -11.92 18.88
C PHE A 40 -11.79 -12.24 20.32
N PRO A 41 -11.08 -13.14 21.01
CA PRO A 41 -11.24 -13.29 22.46
C PRO A 41 -11.01 -11.95 23.19
N SER A 42 -11.71 -11.72 24.31
CA SER A 42 -11.62 -10.45 25.05
C SER A 42 -10.18 -10.09 25.43
N TRP A 43 -9.37 -11.06 25.84
CA TRP A 43 -7.97 -10.84 26.21
C TRP A 43 -7.11 -10.32 25.04
N VAL A 44 -7.45 -10.69 23.80
CA VAL A 44 -6.75 -10.18 22.61
C VAL A 44 -7.11 -8.72 22.39
N ILE A 45 -8.39 -8.36 22.55
CA ILE A 45 -8.87 -6.98 22.40
C ILE A 45 -8.20 -6.08 23.45
N ASP A 46 -8.14 -6.52 24.70
CA ASP A 46 -7.49 -5.77 25.79
C ASP A 46 -6.00 -5.54 25.53
N SER A 47 -5.32 -6.54 24.97
CA SER A 47 -3.91 -6.43 24.57
C SER A 47 -3.73 -5.44 23.42
N LEU A 48 -4.57 -5.53 22.39
CA LEU A 48 -4.55 -4.60 21.25
C LEU A 48 -4.82 -3.16 21.69
N ASP A 49 -5.74 -2.93 22.62
CA ASP A 49 -6.05 -1.59 23.14
C ASP A 49 -4.94 -0.98 23.97
N ARG A 50 -4.25 -1.80 24.77
CA ARG A 50 -3.09 -1.36 25.52
C ARG A 50 -1.99 -0.89 24.57
N GLU A 51 -1.76 -1.67 23.53
CA GLU A 51 -0.71 -1.39 22.57
C GLU A 51 -1.02 -0.21 21.65
N ALA A 52 -2.27 -0.13 21.17
CA ALA A 52 -2.76 1.01 20.41
C ALA A 52 -2.59 2.32 21.21
N ARG A 53 -2.93 2.31 22.51
CA ARG A 53 -2.70 3.46 23.41
C ARG A 53 -1.22 3.79 23.60
N ARG A 54 -0.37 2.78 23.77
CA ARG A 54 1.08 2.95 23.93
C ARG A 54 1.71 3.63 22.72
N VAL A 55 1.27 3.25 21.52
CA VAL A 55 1.77 3.80 20.24
C VAL A 55 1.06 5.10 19.85
N GLY A 56 -0.11 5.39 20.44
CA GLY A 56 -0.89 6.59 20.14
C GLY A 56 -1.73 6.47 18.87
N VAL A 57 -2.21 5.27 18.55
CA VAL A 57 -3.02 4.98 17.35
C VAL A 57 -4.33 4.29 17.72
N THR A 58 -5.23 4.15 16.74
CA THR A 58 -6.47 3.38 16.95
C THR A 58 -6.22 1.88 16.90
N ARG A 59 -7.10 1.09 17.52
CA ARG A 59 -7.10 -0.39 17.41
C ARG A 59 -7.08 -0.87 15.96
N GLN A 60 -7.85 -0.22 15.09
CA GLN A 60 -7.88 -0.58 13.67
C GLN A 60 -6.55 -0.28 12.97
N SER A 61 -5.88 0.81 13.33
CA SER A 61 -4.57 1.16 12.78
C SER A 61 -3.49 0.15 13.20
N ILE A 62 -3.43 -0.24 14.48
CA ILE A 62 -2.42 -1.22 14.93
C ILE A 62 -2.64 -2.60 14.30
N ILE A 63 -3.91 -3.04 14.16
CA ILE A 63 -4.24 -4.29 13.45
C ILE A 63 -3.76 -4.24 11.99
N LYS A 64 -3.98 -3.13 11.28
CA LYS A 64 -3.53 -2.97 9.90
C LYS A 64 -2.01 -3.03 9.79
N LEU A 65 -1.31 -2.29 10.66
CA LEU A 65 0.15 -2.23 10.64
C LEU A 65 0.77 -3.62 10.82
N TRP A 66 0.38 -4.32 11.89
CA TRP A 66 0.91 -5.66 12.18
C TRP A 66 0.57 -6.70 11.12
N LEU A 67 -0.62 -6.62 10.52
CA LEU A 67 -0.99 -7.52 9.43
C LEU A 67 -0.10 -7.30 8.20
N VAL A 68 0.18 -6.05 7.84
CA VAL A 68 1.07 -5.70 6.73
C VAL A 68 2.49 -6.16 7.03
N GLU A 69 3.04 -5.82 8.19
CA GLU A 69 4.38 -6.24 8.63
C GLU A 69 4.53 -7.76 8.54
N ARG A 70 3.53 -8.50 9.05
CA ARG A 70 3.58 -9.97 9.03
C ARG A 70 3.49 -10.55 7.61
N LEU A 71 2.76 -9.92 6.70
CA LEU A 71 2.68 -10.35 5.31
C LEU A 71 4.00 -10.05 4.56
N GLU A 72 4.61 -8.90 4.80
CA GLU A 72 5.90 -8.52 4.24
C GLU A 72 7.02 -9.44 4.72
N GLU A 73 7.07 -9.75 6.03
CA GLU A 73 8.00 -10.73 6.59
C GLU A 73 7.90 -12.10 5.91
N LYS A 74 6.67 -12.55 5.59
CA LYS A 74 6.45 -13.82 4.91
C LYS A 74 6.91 -13.75 3.45
N ALA A 75 6.57 -12.68 2.73
CA ALA A 75 6.99 -12.48 1.35
C ALA A 75 8.52 -12.44 1.23
N ALA A 76 9.20 -11.74 2.14
CA ALA A 76 10.66 -11.67 2.19
C ALA A 76 11.31 -13.04 2.47
N LYS A 77 10.67 -13.91 3.26
CA LYS A 77 11.15 -15.27 3.53
C LYS A 77 10.92 -16.21 2.34
N SER A 78 9.84 -16.04 1.59
CA SER A 78 9.51 -16.87 0.43
C SER A 78 10.29 -16.52 -0.84
N GLY A 79 10.82 -15.29 -0.97
CA GLY A 79 11.67 -14.87 -2.11
C GLY A 79 13.17 -15.19 -1.96
N LYS A 80 13.57 -15.90 -0.90
CA LYS A 80 14.95 -16.38 -0.67
C LYS A 80 15.15 -17.86 -1.07
N GLY A 81 14.23 -18.42 -1.87
CA GLY A 81 14.30 -19.78 -2.41
C GLY A 81 14.61 -19.78 -3.90
#